data_AF-A0A1X7VH11-F1
#
_entry.id   AF-A0A1X7VH11-F1
#
_cell.length_a   1.000
_cell.length_b   1.000
_cell.length_c   1.000
_cell.angle_alpha   90.00
_cell.angle_beta   90.00
_cell.angle_gamma   90.00
#
_symmetry.space_group_name_H-M   'P 1'
#
loop_
_entity.id
_entity.type
_entity.pdbx_description
1 polymer ?
#
loop_
_entity_poly.entity_id
_entity_poly.type
_entity_poly.pdbx_seq_one_letter_code
_entity_poly.pdbx_strand_id
1 'polypeptide(L)'
;MIGEEVVQVYLTPPSSLPDYTPNVQLVGFARVSLKPSDMELIHFSVSAYLLSFVDDKGERLIYPGSYTFSVGGALPGKTTAVGDITIDTVSFDIDGDARQPVALSSCTNDYIPKCLAC
;
A
#
# COMPACT_ATOMS: atom_id res chain seq x y z
N MET A 1 20.31 -22.97 -3.40
CA MET A 1 20.43 -21.80 -4.29
C MET A 1 19.73 -20.63 -3.61
N ILE A 2 20.24 -19.40 -3.74
CA ILE A 2 19.60 -18.20 -3.18
C ILE A 2 18.44 -17.82 -4.11
N GLY A 3 17.28 -17.52 -3.54
CA GLY A 3 16.11 -17.00 -4.25
C GLY A 3 15.93 -15.52 -3.99
N GLU A 4 15.40 -14.80 -4.98
CA GLU A 4 15.00 -13.40 -4.85
C GLU A 4 13.48 -13.33 -4.81
N GLU A 5 12.94 -12.59 -3.85
CA GLU A 5 11.52 -12.33 -3.73
C GLU A 5 11.27 -10.81 -3.71
N VAL A 6 10.14 -10.38 -4.28
CA VAL A 6 9.70 -8.97 -4.20
C VAL A 6 8.37 -8.93 -3.46
N VAL A 7 8.46 -8.66 -2.16
CA VAL A 7 7.30 -8.47 -1.29
C VAL A 7 6.69 -7.11 -1.60
N GLN A 8 5.39 -7.10 -1.91
CA GLN A 8 4.64 -5.91 -2.30
C GLN A 8 3.52 -5.65 -1.29
N VAL A 9 3.25 -4.38 -1.02
CA VAL A 9 2.14 -3.91 -0.17
C VAL A 9 1.20 -3.06 -1.02
N TYR A 10 -0.05 -3.51 -1.14
CA TYR A 10 -1.11 -2.80 -1.83
C TYR A 10 -2.13 -2.25 -0.85
N LEU A 11 -2.68 -1.07 -1.13
CA LEU A 11 -3.84 -0.49 -0.46
C LEU A 11 -5.06 -0.57 -1.38
N THR A 12 -6.14 -1.16 -0.88
CA THR A 12 -7.49 -1.04 -1.45
C THR A 12 -8.22 0.06 -0.70
N PRO A 13 -8.67 1.13 -1.37
CA PRO A 13 -9.41 2.21 -0.73
C PRO A 13 -10.87 1.83 -0.43
N PRO A 14 -11.58 2.62 0.40
CA PRO A 14 -12.99 2.40 0.66
C PRO A 14 -13.84 2.61 -0.60
N SER A 15 -14.98 1.94 -0.65
CA SER A 15 -15.95 2.05 -1.75
C SER A 15 -16.63 3.43 -1.86
N SER A 16 -16.41 4.32 -0.89
CA SER A 16 -16.90 5.70 -0.88
C SER A 16 -16.09 6.64 -1.78
N LEU A 17 -14.92 6.19 -2.27
CA LEU A 17 -14.10 7.00 -3.17
C LEU A 17 -14.76 7.15 -4.56
N PRO A 18 -14.48 8.26 -5.27
CA PRO A 18 -14.93 8.43 -6.65
C PRO A 18 -14.43 7.32 -7.60
N ASP A 19 -15.22 7.01 -8.62
CA ASP A 19 -14.94 5.93 -9.59
C ASP A 19 -13.64 6.11 -10.39
N TYR A 20 -13.08 7.31 -10.44
CA TYR A 20 -11.79 7.59 -11.09
C TYR A 20 -10.57 7.24 -10.23
N THR A 21 -10.78 6.76 -9.00
CA THR A 21 -9.69 6.37 -8.10
C THR A 21 -9.20 4.95 -8.40
N PRO A 22 -7.93 4.63 -8.12
CA PRO A 22 -7.41 3.29 -8.34
C PRO A 22 -8.13 2.25 -7.48
N ASN A 23 -8.51 1.11 -8.08
CA ASN A 23 -9.06 -0.03 -7.34
C ASN A 23 -8.09 -0.56 -6.26
N VAL A 24 -6.79 -0.53 -6.57
CA VAL A 24 -5.69 -0.89 -5.68
C VAL A 24 -4.48 -0.01 -6.03
N GLN A 25 -3.67 0.32 -5.05
CA GLN A 25 -2.44 1.09 -5.25
C GLN A 25 -1.25 0.46 -4.51
N LEU A 26 -0.09 0.43 -5.14
CA LEU A 26 1.14 -0.04 -4.50
C LEU A 26 1.65 1.05 -3.54
N VAL A 27 1.71 0.73 -2.25
CA VAL A 27 2.13 1.65 -1.16
C VAL A 27 3.46 1.26 -0.51
N GLY A 28 4.06 0.15 -0.93
CA GLY A 28 5.39 -0.25 -0.51
C GLY A 28 5.85 -1.51 -1.23
N PHE A 29 7.17 -1.70 -1.32
CA PHE A 29 7.76 -2.95 -1.78
C PHE A 29 9.16 -3.11 -1.20
N ALA A 30 9.59 -4.37 -1.04
CA ALA A 30 10.93 -4.72 -0.62
C ALA A 30 11.41 -5.93 -1.44
N ARG A 31 12.66 -5.86 -1.88
CA ARG A 31 13.33 -7.01 -2.49
C ARG A 31 14.18 -7.69 -1.42
N VAL A 32 14.02 -9.00 -1.29
CA VAL A 32 14.78 -9.82 -0.33
C VAL A 32 15.45 -10.99 -1.01
N SER A 33 16.62 -11.36 -0.49
CA SER A 33 17.44 -12.46 -0.99
C SER A 33 17.49 -13.54 0.09
N LEU A 34 16.81 -14.66 -0.12
CA LEU A 34 16.68 -15.72 0.87
C LEU A 34 17.48 -16.96 0.45
N LYS A 35 18.24 -17.56 1.38
CA LYS A 35 18.73 -18.93 1.18
C LYS A 35 17.60 -19.92 1.49
N PRO A 36 17.71 -21.19 1.06
CA PRO A 36 16.73 -22.19 1.42
C PRO A 36 16.57 -22.27 2.94
N SER A 37 15.32 -22.21 3.41
CA SER A 37 14.95 -22.22 4.84
C SER A 37 15.29 -20.96 5.64
N ASP A 38 15.82 -19.90 5.02
CA ASP A 38 15.96 -18.60 5.68
C ASP A 38 14.59 -17.90 5.81
N MET A 39 14.46 -17.07 6.84
CA MET A 39 13.31 -16.19 7.05
C MET A 39 13.82 -14.78 7.34
N GLU A 40 13.14 -13.79 6.78
CA GLU A 40 13.46 -12.37 6.99
C GLU A 40 12.21 -11.61 7.42
N LEU A 41 12.34 -10.78 8.45
CA LEU A 41 11.27 -9.92 8.94
C LEU A 41 11.41 -8.53 8.30
N ILE A 42 10.44 -8.16 7.48
CA ILE A 42 10.40 -6.88 6.76
C ILE A 42 9.36 -5.98 7.41
N HIS A 43 9.70 -4.71 7.62
CA HIS A 43 8.78 -3.70 8.14
C HIS A 43 8.43 -2.69 7.04
N PHE A 44 7.14 -2.43 6.86
CA PHE A 44 6.64 -1.40 5.96
C PHE A 44 6.01 -0.27 6.77
N SER A 45 6.37 0.97 6.42
CA SER A 45 5.73 2.17 6.96
C SER A 45 4.96 2.85 5.84
N VAL A 46 3.64 2.99 6.01
CA VAL A 46 2.77 3.67 5.03
C VAL A 46 2.39 5.03 5.60
N SER A 47 2.74 6.09 4.88
CA SER A 47 2.46 7.47 5.30
C SER A 47 1.01 7.88 4.99
N ALA A 48 0.53 8.91 5.67
CA ALA A 48 -0.76 9.55 5.34
C ALA A 48 -0.83 9.99 3.86
N TYR A 49 0.31 10.36 3.26
CA TYR A 49 0.39 10.70 1.85
C TYR A 49 0.06 9.49 0.95
N LEU A 50 0.58 8.32 1.27
CA LEU A 50 0.30 7.08 0.53
C LEU A 50 -1.12 6.54 0.77
N LEU A 51 -1.82 7.02 1.80
CA LEU A 51 -3.25 6.74 2.04
C LEU A 51 -4.20 7.74 1.37
N SER A 52 -3.64 8.81 0.80
CA SER A 52 -4.43 9.94 0.29
C SER A 52 -4.67 9.86 -1.22
N PHE A 53 -5.76 10.48 -1.65
CA PHE A 53 -6.18 10.54 -3.04
C PHE A 53 -6.36 11.99 -3.48
N VAL A 54 -6.18 12.22 -4.78
CA VAL A 54 -6.39 13.55 -5.38
C VAL A 54 -7.82 13.64 -5.88
N ASP A 55 -8.53 14.67 -5.47
CA ASP A 55 -9.88 14.94 -5.94
C ASP A 55 -9.90 15.70 -7.27
N ASP A 56 -11.10 16.04 -7.75
CA ASP A 56 -11.32 16.78 -9.00
C ASP A 56 -10.80 18.23 -8.98
N LYS A 57 -10.52 18.78 -7.79
CA LYS A 57 -9.93 20.11 -7.60
C LYS A 57 -8.41 20.08 -7.50
N GLY A 58 -7.81 18.88 -7.53
CA GLY A 58 -6.38 18.70 -7.34
C GLY A 58 -5.95 18.73 -5.87
N GLU A 59 -6.90 18.68 -4.93
CA GLU A 59 -6.61 18.63 -3.50
C GLU A 59 -6.36 17.19 -3.06
N ARG A 60 -5.39 17.01 -2.16
CA ARG A 60 -5.01 15.69 -1.65
C ARG A 60 -5.65 15.43 -0.30
N LEU A 61 -6.46 14.38 -0.26
CA LEU A 61 -7.39 14.11 0.84
C LEU A 61 -7.32 12.64 1.26
N ILE A 62 -7.43 12.38 2.56
CA ILE A 62 -7.79 11.06 3.09
C ILE A 62 -9.31 11.02 3.25
N TYR A 63 -9.91 9.94 2.77
CA TYR A 63 -11.33 9.69 2.87
C TYR A 63 -11.60 8.78 4.08
N PRO A 64 -12.64 9.05 4.89
CA PRO A 64 -13.04 8.10 5.91
C PRO A 64 -13.62 6.82 5.28
N GLY A 65 -13.49 5.72 6.00
CA GLY A 65 -14.00 4.41 5.60
C GLY A 65 -13.00 3.28 5.78
N SER A 66 -13.38 2.10 5.26
CA SER A 66 -12.62 0.87 5.39
C SER A 66 -11.55 0.74 4.32
N TYR A 67 -10.29 0.65 4.75
CA TYR A 67 -9.14 0.41 3.91
C TYR A 67 -8.65 -1.02 4.13
N THR A 68 -8.09 -1.63 3.08
CA THR A 68 -7.46 -2.96 3.19
C THR A 68 -6.03 -2.91 2.68
N PHE A 69 -5.08 -3.30 3.52
CA PHE A 69 -3.74 -3.65 3.05
C PHE A 69 -3.70 -5.10 2.58
N SER A 70 -3.03 -5.35 1.46
CA SER A 70 -2.70 -6.68 0.94
C SER A 70 -1.19 -6.81 0.79
N VAL A 71 -0.59 -7.85 1.36
CA VAL A 71 0.86 -8.09 1.36
C VAL A 71 1.16 -9.44 0.72
N GLY A 72 2.04 -9.47 -0.27
CA GLY A 72 2.43 -10.73 -0.93
C GLY A 72 3.32 -10.53 -2.15
N GLY A 73 3.56 -11.61 -2.89
CA GLY A 73 4.38 -11.61 -4.12
C GLY A 73 3.64 -11.13 -5.38
N ALA A 74 2.36 -10.74 -5.27
CA ALA A 74 1.55 -10.26 -6.39
C ALA A 74 0.48 -9.26 -5.94
N LEU A 75 -0.12 -8.57 -6.91
CA LEU A 75 -1.29 -7.73 -6.66
C LEU A 75 -2.49 -8.55 -6.17
N PRO A 76 -3.33 -8.00 -5.28
CA PRO A 76 -4.55 -8.67 -4.84
C PRO A 76 -5.55 -8.84 -5.99
N GLY A 77 -6.32 -9.92 -5.94
CA GLY A 77 -7.31 -10.28 -6.96
C GLY A 77 -6.86 -11.44 -7.84
N LYS A 78 -7.42 -11.51 -9.06
CA LYS A 78 -7.16 -12.64 -9.97
C LYS A 78 -5.76 -12.51 -10.57
N THR A 79 -4.81 -13.26 -10.03
CA THR A 79 -3.46 -13.36 -10.58
C THR A 79 -3.33 -14.57 -11.51
N THR A 80 -2.57 -14.41 -12.60
CA THR A 80 -2.11 -15.52 -13.46
C THR A 80 -0.69 -15.93 -13.13
N ALA A 81 -0.14 -15.45 -12.01
CA ALA A 81 1.24 -15.69 -11.66
C ALA A 81 1.46 -17.18 -11.36
N VAL A 82 2.66 -17.64 -11.73
CA VAL A 82 3.03 -19.05 -11.75
C VAL A 82 3.70 -19.38 -10.41
N GLY A 83 3.03 -20.20 -9.59
CA GLY A 83 3.53 -20.66 -8.29
C GLY A 83 2.52 -20.47 -7.17
N ASP A 84 2.86 -20.96 -5.96
CA ASP A 84 2.08 -20.71 -4.76
C ASP A 84 2.33 -19.28 -4.29
N ILE A 85 1.34 -18.40 -4.49
CA ILE A 85 1.41 -17.00 -4.06
C ILE A 85 0.46 -16.82 -2.91
N THR A 86 1.02 -16.46 -1.76
CA THR A 86 0.25 -16.08 -0.58
C THR A 86 0.10 -14.56 -0.58
N ILE A 87 -1.14 -14.11 -0.38
CA ILE A 87 -1.48 -12.72 -0.15
C ILE A 87 -2.21 -12.67 1.18
N ASP A 88 -1.59 -12.03 2.16
CA ASP A 88 -2.21 -11.76 3.45
C ASP A 88 -2.89 -10.39 3.41
N THR A 89 -4.01 -10.27 4.11
CA THR A 89 -4.78 -9.02 4.13
C THR A 89 -5.08 -8.59 5.56
N VAL A 90 -5.08 -7.27 5.76
CA VAL A 90 -5.51 -6.65 7.00
C VAL A 90 -6.32 -5.41 6.68
N SER A 91 -7.49 -5.28 7.29
CA SER A 91 -8.37 -4.13 7.11
C SER A 91 -8.36 -3.24 8.35
N PHE A 92 -8.49 -1.94 8.13
CA PHE A 92 -8.59 -0.93 9.18
C PHE A 92 -9.54 0.18 8.72
N ASP A 93 -10.19 0.83 9.68
CA ASP A 93 -11.11 1.92 9.41
C ASP A 93 -10.47 3.26 9.78
N ILE A 94 -10.65 4.25 8.93
CA ILE A 94 -10.37 5.65 9.25
C ILE A 94 -11.69 6.30 9.62
N ASP A 95 -11.82 6.67 10.90
CA ASP A 95 -13.01 7.32 11.46
C ASP A 95 -13.18 8.77 11.00
N GLY A 96 -14.42 9.26 11.09
CA GLY A 96 -14.81 10.64 10.82
C GLY A 96 -15.76 10.76 9.62
N ASP A 97 -16.47 11.87 9.53
CA ASP A 97 -17.41 12.12 8.42
C ASP A 97 -16.81 13.00 7.31
N ALA A 98 -15.68 13.66 7.60
CA ALA A 98 -15.05 14.64 6.73
C ALA A 98 -13.72 14.15 6.15
N ARG A 99 -13.47 14.52 4.90
CA ARG A 99 -12.19 14.29 4.22
C ARG A 99 -11.10 15.14 4.87
N GLN A 100 -9.94 14.57 5.10
CA GLN A 100 -8.82 15.25 5.77
C GLN A 100 -7.74 15.66 4.76
N PRO A 101 -7.39 16.96 4.66
CA PRO A 101 -6.28 17.41 3.82
C PRO A 101 -4.94 16.85 4.27
N VAL A 102 -4.12 16.39 3.32
CA VAL A 102 -2.76 15.93 3.58
C VAL A 102 -1.77 16.91 2.97
N ALA A 103 -0.98 17.56 3.84
CA ALA A 103 0.09 18.46 3.43
C ALA A 103 1.34 17.68 3.02
N LEU A 104 2.09 18.17 2.02
CA LEU A 104 3.38 17.59 1.62
C LEU A 104 4.44 17.62 2.74
N SER A 105 4.25 18.44 3.78
CA SER A 105 5.12 18.44 4.96
C SER A 105 4.97 17.20 5.83
N SER A 106 3.95 16.36 5.62
CA SER A 106 3.83 15.06 6.32
C SER A 106 4.77 13.99 5.75
N CYS A 107 5.60 14.33 4.76
CA CYS A 107 6.57 13.46 4.10
C CYS A 107 7.90 13.26 4.88
N THR A 108 8.09 13.88 6.04
CA THR A 108 9.42 14.03 6.67
C THR A 108 9.89 12.82 7.48
N ASN A 109 9.58 11.59 7.07
CA ASN A 109 10.05 10.39 7.76
C ASN A 109 11.07 9.62 6.89
N ASP A 110 12.30 9.41 7.40
CA ASP A 110 13.43 8.80 6.69
C ASP A 110 13.20 7.33 6.24
N TYR A 111 12.08 6.73 6.65
CA TYR A 111 11.72 5.34 6.36
C TYR A 111 10.81 5.15 5.15
N ILE A 112 10.41 6.22 4.45
CA ILE A 112 9.57 6.10 3.24
C ILE A 112 10.47 5.99 2.00
N PRO A 113 10.32 4.94 1.15
CA PRO A 113 11.15 4.80 -0.03
C PRO A 113 10.86 5.92 -1.02
N LYS A 114 11.89 6.75 -1.30
CA LYS A 114 11.88 7.92 -2.19
C LYS A 114 11.25 7.71 -3.59
N CYS A 115 11.02 6.47 -4.01
CA CYS A 115 10.43 6.11 -5.30
C CYS A 115 8.89 6.04 -5.29
N LEU A 116 8.26 5.89 -4.11
CA LEU A 116 6.85 6.16 -3.93
C LEU A 116 6.76 7.61 -3.47
N ALA A 117 5.83 8.40 -4.00
CA ALA A 117 5.88 9.86 -3.83
C ALA A 117 5.97 10.26 -2.33
N CYS A 118 7.10 10.89 -1.99
CA CYS A 118 7.72 10.90 -0.66
C CYS A 118 7.84 9.49 -0.05
#